data_AF-G3HKQ6-F1
#
_entry.id   AF-G3HKQ6-F1
#
_cell.length_a   1.000
_cell.length_b   1.000
_cell.length_c   1.000
_cell.angle_alpha   90.00
_cell.angle_beta   90.00
_cell.angle_gamma   90.00
#
_symmetry.space_group_name_H-M   'P 1'
#
loop_
_entity.id
_entity.type
_entity.pdbx_description
1 polymer ?
#
loop_
_entity_poly.entity_id
_entity_poly.type
_entity_poly.pdbx_seq_one_letter_code
_entity_poly.pdbx_strand_id
1 'polypeptide(L)'
;MEEEVEEFLLKKPIVPTDGKRVIVVFHCEFSSERGPRMCRYVRERDRLGNEYPKLHYPELYVLKGGYKEFFLKCQSHCEPPSYRPMHHEDFKEDLKKFRTKSRTWAGEKSKREMYSRLKKL
;
A
#
# COMPACT_ATOMS: atom_id res chain seq x y z
N MET A 1 -4.22 7.75 -1.69
CA MET A 1 -3.73 6.44 -1.21
C MET A 1 -2.53 6.58 -0.27
N GLU A 2 -1.35 7.06 -0.70
CA GLU A 2 -0.25 7.30 0.25
C GLU A 2 -0.65 8.32 1.33
N GLU A 3 -1.27 9.44 0.94
CA GLU A 3 -1.84 10.44 1.86
C GLU A 3 -2.85 9.84 2.86
N GLU A 4 -3.77 8.99 2.40
CA GLU A 4 -4.76 8.35 3.28
C GLU A 4 -4.11 7.41 4.30
N VAL A 5 -3.07 6.69 3.88
CA VAL A 5 -2.28 5.83 4.76
C VAL A 5 -1.53 6.66 5.80
N GLU A 6 -0.93 7.79 5.40
CA GLU A 6 -0.30 8.70 6.36
C GLU A 6 -1.31 9.27 7.36
N GLU A 7 -2.46 9.73 6.89
CA GLU A 7 -3.53 10.26 7.75
C GLU A 7 -4.00 9.21 8.77
N PHE A 8 -4.28 7.99 8.32
CA PHE A 8 -4.88 6.97 9.17
C PHE A 8 -3.87 6.25 10.06
N LEU A 9 -2.68 5.93 9.56
CA LEU A 9 -1.70 5.17 10.33
C LEU A 9 -0.69 6.06 11.05
N LEU A 10 -0.24 7.17 10.47
CA LEU A 10 0.93 7.90 11.00
C LEU A 10 0.55 9.17 11.76
N LYS A 11 -0.44 9.93 11.28
CA LYS A 11 -0.94 11.12 11.99
C LYS A 11 -1.85 10.77 13.15
N LYS A 12 -2.53 9.61 13.07
CA LYS A 12 -3.43 9.09 14.10
C LYS A 12 -3.05 7.63 14.43
N PRO A 13 -1.87 7.40 15.02
CA PRO A 13 -1.40 6.04 15.26
C PRO A 13 -2.34 5.26 16.16
N ILE A 14 -2.56 3.98 15.82
CA ILE A 14 -3.36 3.07 16.63
C ILE A 14 -2.59 2.80 17.92
N VAL A 15 -3.16 3.22 19.06
CA VAL A 15 -2.55 3.00 20.38
C VAL A 15 -2.90 1.59 20.86
N PRO A 16 -1.92 0.76 21.24
CA PRO A 16 -2.20 -0.54 21.82
C PRO A 16 -2.93 -0.39 23.16
N THR A 17 -4.01 -1.14 23.37
CA THR A 17 -4.75 -1.19 24.63
C THR A 17 -4.43 -2.46 25.41
N ASP A 18 -4.50 -2.39 26.75
CA ASP A 18 -4.44 -3.55 27.65
C ASP A 18 -3.24 -4.48 27.44
N GLY A 19 -2.06 -3.92 27.15
CA GLY A 19 -0.83 -4.69 26.92
C GLY A 19 -0.82 -5.53 25.62
N LYS A 20 -1.84 -5.37 24.77
CA LYS A 20 -1.90 -6.04 23.47
C LYS A 20 -0.98 -5.36 22.46
N ARG A 21 -0.64 -6.08 21.38
CA ARG A 21 0.19 -5.55 20.30
C ARG A 21 -0.67 -5.13 19.12
N VAL A 22 -0.22 -4.10 18.41
CA VAL A 22 -0.79 -3.69 17.12
C VAL A 22 0.05 -4.31 16.01
N ILE A 23 -0.60 -5.07 15.12
CA ILE A 23 0.03 -5.70 13.96
C ILE A 23 -0.69 -5.20 12.71
N VAL A 24 0.08 -4.79 11.70
CA VAL A 24 -0.47 -4.36 10.41
C VAL A 24 -0.01 -5.32 9.32
N VAL A 25 -0.97 -5.88 8.60
CA VAL A 25 -0.72 -6.82 7.48
C VAL A 25 -1.03 -6.11 6.17
N PHE A 26 -0.03 -5.96 5.32
CA PHE A 26 -0.18 -5.44 3.97
C PHE A 26 -0.42 -6.58 2.99
N HIS A 27 -1.29 -6.34 2.01
CA HIS A 27 -1.45 -7.24 0.89
C HIS A 27 -1.87 -6.46 -0.37
N CYS A 28 -1.77 -7.12 -1.51
CA CYS A 28 -2.48 -6.68 -2.71
C CYS A 28 -3.09 -7.91 -3.39
N GLU A 29 -3.16 -7.94 -4.71
CA GLU A 29 -3.66 -9.10 -5.45
C GLU A 29 -2.74 -10.31 -5.32
N PHE A 30 -1.43 -10.10 -5.55
CA PHE A 30 -0.39 -11.14 -5.49
C PHE A 30 0.66 -10.88 -4.39
N SER A 31 0.59 -9.70 -3.75
CA SER A 31 1.59 -9.23 -2.78
C SER A 31 3.04 -9.18 -3.28
N SER A 32 3.25 -9.09 -4.60
CA SER A 32 4.59 -9.01 -5.19
C SER A 32 5.14 -7.58 -5.25
N GLU A 33 4.29 -6.60 -5.57
CA GLU A 33 4.72 -5.21 -5.84
C GLU A 33 4.03 -4.21 -4.90
N ARG A 34 2.72 -4.00 -5.07
CA ARG A 34 1.95 -2.95 -4.38
C ARG A 34 1.97 -3.08 -2.85
N GLY A 35 1.75 -4.29 -2.33
CA GLY A 35 1.75 -4.58 -0.89
C GLY A 35 3.11 -4.31 -0.25
N PRO A 36 4.20 -4.96 -0.72
CA PRO A 36 5.55 -4.69 -0.25
C PRO A 36 5.98 -3.23 -0.36
N ARG A 37 5.66 -2.55 -1.48
CA ARG A 37 5.97 -1.13 -1.65
C ARG A 37 5.33 -0.29 -0.55
N MET A 38 4.03 -0.48 -0.29
CA MET A 38 3.32 0.28 0.74
C MET A 38 3.85 -0.03 2.15
N CYS A 39 4.14 -1.31 2.43
CA CYS A 39 4.75 -1.72 3.69
C CYS A 39 6.09 -1.00 3.96
N ARG A 40 6.95 -0.88 2.93
CA ARG A 40 8.22 -0.14 3.03
C ARG A 40 7.99 1.35 3.25
N TYR A 41 7.08 1.95 2.47
CA TYR A 41 6.72 3.36 2.60
C TYR A 41 6.25 3.69 4.02
N VAL A 42 5.31 2.91 4.58
CA VAL A 42 4.83 3.12 5.95
C VAL A 42 5.97 3.04 6.96
N ARG A 43 6.87 2.05 6.85
CA ARG A 43 8.02 1.94 7.74
C ARG A 43 8.97 3.13 7.63
N GLU A 44 9.25 3.60 6.42
CA GLU A 44 10.10 4.76 6.19
C GLU A 44 9.52 6.01 6.85
N ARG A 45 8.22 6.25 6.66
CA ARG A 45 7.54 7.42 7.22
C ARG A 45 7.37 7.33 8.74
N ASP A 46 7.07 6.15 9.29
CA ASP A 46 7.04 5.89 10.74
C ASP A 46 8.41 6.16 11.39
N ARG A 47 9.51 5.77 10.72
CA ARG A 47 10.88 6.08 11.16
C ARG A 47 11.20 7.57 11.10
N LEU A 48 10.78 8.28 10.06
CA LEU A 48 11.00 9.72 9.95
C LEU A 48 10.25 10.52 11.03
N GLY A 49 9.11 10.00 11.51
CA GLY A 49 8.31 10.63 12.56
C GLY A 49 8.72 10.28 13.98
N ASN A 50 9.67 9.36 14.19
CA ASN A 50 10.00 8.84 15.51
C ASN A 50 11.51 8.85 15.81
N GLU A 51 11.84 9.10 17.07
CA GLU A 51 13.21 8.94 17.57
C GLU A 51 13.60 7.47 17.59
N TYR A 52 14.75 7.14 17.01
CA TYR A 52 15.27 5.77 17.02
C TYR A 52 15.47 5.25 18.47
N PRO A 53 15.06 4.02 18.81
CA PRO A 53 14.51 2.96 17.95
C PRO A 53 12.97 2.88 17.92
N LYS A 54 12.25 3.88 18.45
CA LYS A 54 10.78 3.87 18.59
C LYS A 54 10.07 3.80 17.23
N LEU A 55 8.90 3.18 17.22
CA LEU A 55 7.98 3.04 16.08
C LEU A 55 6.55 3.01 16.58
N HIS A 56 5.61 3.54 15.81
CA HIS A 56 4.19 3.26 16.04
C HIS A 56 3.84 1.81 15.68
N TYR A 57 4.42 1.30 14.58
CA TYR A 57 4.15 -0.06 14.09
C TYR A 57 5.43 -0.90 13.99
N PRO A 58 5.90 -1.46 15.13
CA PRO A 58 7.07 -2.33 15.13
C PRO A 58 6.86 -3.61 14.33
N GLU A 59 5.62 -4.16 14.34
CA GLU A 59 5.27 -5.42 13.69
C GLU A 59 4.47 -5.19 12.39
N LEU A 60 5.16 -5.31 11.25
CA LEU A 60 4.57 -5.21 9.91
C LEU A 60 4.80 -6.50 9.13
N TYR A 61 3.77 -7.01 8.46
CA TYR A 61 3.85 -8.22 7.64
C TYR A 61 3.28 -8.00 6.24
N VAL A 62 3.70 -8.83 5.29
CA VAL A 62 3.10 -8.93 3.96
C VAL A 62 2.48 -10.31 3.79
N LEU A 63 1.19 -10.36 3.44
CA LEU A 63 0.49 -11.61 3.18
C LEU A 63 1.02 -12.27 1.90
N LYS A 64 1.74 -13.38 2.03
CA LYS A 64 2.28 -14.14 0.90
C LYS A 64 1.15 -14.62 -0.04
N GLY A 65 1.35 -14.48 -1.35
CA GLY A 65 0.35 -14.87 -2.37
C GLY A 65 -0.80 -13.87 -2.57
N GLY A 66 -0.92 -12.89 -1.67
CA GLY A 66 -1.93 -11.84 -1.74
C GLY A 66 -3.37 -12.36 -1.66
N TYR A 67 -4.30 -11.47 -2.01
CA TYR A 67 -5.73 -11.77 -1.95
C TYR A 67 -6.11 -12.91 -2.89
N LYS A 68 -5.44 -13.09 -4.04
CA LYS A 68 -5.73 -14.19 -4.96
C LYS A 68 -5.55 -15.54 -4.29
N GLU A 69 -4.40 -15.79 -3.65
CA GLU A 69 -4.19 -17.07 -2.96
C GLU A 69 -5.02 -17.19 -1.69
N PHE A 70 -5.20 -16.09 -0.96
CA PHE A 70 -6.04 -16.07 0.24
C PHE A 70 -7.48 -16.47 -0.07
N PHE A 71 -8.06 -15.88 -1.13
CA PHE A 71 -9.41 -16.18 -1.58
C PHE A 71 -9.60 -17.67 -1.91
N LEU A 72 -8.64 -18.28 -2.61
CA LEU A 72 -8.69 -19.71 -2.97
C LEU A 72 -8.65 -20.64 -1.75
N LYS A 73 -8.00 -20.24 -0.66
CA LYS A 73 -7.78 -21.07 0.53
C LYS A 73 -8.79 -20.79 1.66
N CYS A 74 -9.27 -19.55 1.73
CA CYS A 74 -9.96 -18.99 2.90
C CYS A 74 -11.23 -18.22 2.51
N GLN A 75 -11.97 -18.68 1.49
CA GLN A 75 -13.13 -17.97 0.93
C GLN A 75 -14.20 -17.58 1.98
N SER A 76 -14.37 -18.39 3.02
CA SER A 76 -15.29 -18.11 4.14
C SER A 76 -14.96 -16.84 4.94
N HIS A 77 -13.74 -16.31 4.76
CA HIS A 77 -13.27 -15.07 5.41
C HIS A 77 -13.23 -13.87 4.44
N CYS A 78 -13.87 -13.99 3.27
CA CYS A 78 -13.92 -12.93 2.26
C CYS A 78 -15.32 -12.34 2.13
N GLU A 79 -15.42 -11.02 2.11
CA GLU A 79 -16.69 -10.30 1.93
C GLU A 79 -16.55 -9.19 0.87
N PRO A 80 -17.32 -9.24 -0.23
CA PRO A 80 -18.13 -10.39 -0.69
C PRO A 80 -17.24 -11.60 -1.00
N PRO A 81 -17.78 -12.84 -1.03
CA PRO A 81 -17.02 -14.07 -1.32
C PRO A 81 -16.68 -14.20 -2.82
N SER A 82 -16.04 -13.17 -3.37
CA SER A 82 -15.63 -13.06 -4.77
C SER A 82 -14.19 -12.54 -4.90
N TYR A 83 -13.56 -12.85 -6.03
CA TYR A 83 -12.27 -12.30 -6.41
C TYR A 83 -12.36 -11.58 -7.76
N ARG A 84 -12.01 -10.29 -7.74
CA ARG A 84 -11.91 -9.45 -8.94
C ARG A 84 -10.44 -9.09 -9.20
N PRO A 85 -9.82 -9.57 -10.29
CA PRO A 85 -8.45 -9.22 -10.63
C PRO A 85 -8.29 -7.74 -11.00
N MET A 86 -7.06 -7.23 -10.89
CA MET A 86 -6.75 -5.84 -11.28
C MET A 86 -7.01 -5.56 -12.77
N HIS A 87 -6.81 -6.57 -13.63
CA HIS A 87 -7.01 -6.47 -15.08
C HIS A 87 -8.38 -7.00 -15.53
N HIS A 88 -9.40 -6.93 -14.67
CA HIS A 88 -10.76 -7.32 -15.05
C HIS A 88 -11.26 -6.48 -16.23
N GLU A 89 -11.88 -7.14 -17.20
CA GLU A 89 -12.34 -6.54 -18.47
C GLU A 89 -13.24 -5.33 -18.24
N ASP A 90 -14.25 -5.47 -17.37
CA ASP A 90 -15.19 -4.39 -17.04
C ASP A 90 -14.57 -3.17 -16.35
N PHE A 91 -13.32 -3.26 -15.86
CA PHE A 91 -12.67 -2.22 -15.04
C PHE A 91 -11.41 -1.63 -15.69
N LYS A 92 -11.24 -1.80 -17.00
CA LYS A 92 -10.10 -1.24 -17.76
C LYS A 92 -9.98 0.28 -17.62
N GLU A 93 -11.09 1.00 -17.66
CA GLU A 93 -11.09 2.47 -17.54
C GLU A 93 -10.79 2.94 -16.12
N ASP A 94 -11.30 2.23 -15.11
CA ASP A 94 -10.95 2.50 -13.72
C ASP A 94 -9.45 2.29 -13.48
N LEU A 95 -8.88 1.20 -14.00
CA LEU A 95 -7.45 0.94 -13.91
C LEU A 95 -6.62 2.11 -14.49
N LYS A 96 -6.98 2.61 -15.68
CA LYS A 96 -6.30 3.78 -16.30
C LYS A 96 -6.43 5.03 -15.44
N LYS A 97 -7.64 5.31 -14.94
CA LYS A 97 -7.95 6.46 -14.08
C LYS A 97 -7.13 6.43 -12.78
N PHE A 98 -7.12 5.30 -12.07
CA PHE A 98 -6.38 5.15 -10.81
C PHE A 98 -4.86 5.14 -11.01
N ARG A 99 -4.35 4.55 -12.10
CA ARG A 99 -2.91 4.65 -12.42
C ARG A 99 -2.49 6.11 -12.57
N THR A 100 -3.26 6.93 -13.28
CA THR A 100 -2.93 8.36 -13.48
C THR A 100 -2.85 9.12 -12.14
N LYS A 101 -3.76 8.85 -11.20
CA LYS A 101 -3.70 9.41 -9.83
C LYS A 101 -2.52 8.90 -9.02
N SER A 102 -2.19 7.60 -9.11
CA SER A 102 -1.04 7.04 -8.40
C SER A 102 0.29 7.62 -8.89
N ARG A 103 0.40 8.00 -10.17
CA ARG A 103 1.61 8.63 -10.73
C ARG A 103 1.83 10.03 -10.18
N THR A 104 0.75 10.75 -9.86
CA THR A 104 0.86 12.06 -9.21
C THR A 104 1.25 11.94 -7.74
N TRP A 105 0.88 10.83 -7.07
CA TRP A 105 1.24 10.55 -5.68
C TRP A 105 2.65 9.96 -5.51
N ALA A 106 3.07 9.08 -6.41
CA ALA A 106 4.37 8.37 -6.37
C ALA A 106 5.61 9.22 -6.70
N GLY A 107 5.51 10.56 -6.74
CA GLY A 107 6.62 11.44 -7.13
C GLY A 107 7.11 11.30 -8.58
N GLU A 108 6.46 10.48 -9.42
CA GLU A 108 6.90 10.18 -10.79
C GLU A 108 6.85 11.38 -11.76
N LYS A 109 6.20 12.49 -11.36
CA LYS A 109 6.32 13.77 -12.09
C LYS A 109 7.80 14.16 -12.28
N SER A 110 8.64 13.98 -11.26
CA SER A 110 10.07 14.32 -11.30
C SER A 110 10.81 13.63 -12.45
N LYS A 111 10.59 12.32 -12.67
CA LYS A 111 11.29 11.59 -13.73
C LYS A 111 10.83 11.99 -15.13
N ARG A 112 9.53 12.16 -15.36
CA ARG A 112 9.01 12.57 -16.67
C ARG A 112 9.39 14.01 -17.00
N GLU A 113 9.41 14.89 -16.00
CA GLU A 113 9.88 16.27 -16.16
C GLU A 113 11.39 16.31 -16.42
N MET A 114 12.18 15.50 -15.72
CA MET A 114 13.60 15.29 -15.99
C MET A 114 13.85 14.78 -17.40
N TYR A 115 13.16 13.71 -17.84
CA TYR A 115 13.25 13.20 -19.21
C TYR A 115 12.76 14.20 -20.26
N SER A 116 11.74 15.00 -19.94
CA SER A 116 11.24 16.05 -20.84
C SER A 116 12.20 17.23 -20.94
N ARG A 117 12.95 17.56 -19.88
CA ARG A 117 14.03 18.57 -19.90
C ARG A 117 15.22 18.05 -20.70
N LEU A 118 15.60 16.79 -20.51
CA LEU A 118 16.68 16.13 -21.28
C LEU A 118 16.38 16.03 -22.78
N LYS A 119 15.11 15.90 -23.19
CA LYS A 119 14.70 15.91 -24.61
C LYS A 119 14.57 17.31 -25.23
N LYS A 120 14.72 18.38 -24.44
CA LYS A 120 14.66 19.79 -24.89
C LYS A 120 16.06 20.43 -24.99
N LEU A 121 17.11 19.67 -24.68
CA LEU A 121 18.49 19.95 -25.03
C LEU A 121 18.81 19.23 -26.35
#